data_AF-A0A974S9A2-F1
#
_entry.id   AF-A0A974S9A2-F1
#
_cell.length_a   1.000
_cell.length_b   1.000
_cell.length_c   1.000
_cell.angle_alpha   90.00
_cell.angle_beta   90.00
_cell.angle_gamma   90.00
#
_symmetry.space_group_name_H-M   'P 1'
#
loop_
_entity.id
_entity.type
_entity.pdbx_description
1 polymer ?
#
loop_
_entity_poly.entity_id
_entity_poly.type
_entity_poly.pdbx_seq_one_letter_code
_entity_poly.pdbx_strand_id
1 'polypeptide(L)'
;MEVMRVLKAEGTPARDVVLLLTDGEEAGLLGATGFFQSHPLAKQLGFVINMESRGGGGRANMFETAPANGAVIDLFRKASTAPASSSLIVYLYKQLPNDTDFTVPRKAGIAGLNYAFIARQFDYHSPVSTPENLNQGSLQHLGTRCWPRPARPPSPLPCPARRPTRSTPTRWAITCSPTPPWPGGACWP
;
A
#
# COMPACT_ATOMS: atom_id res chain seq x y z
N MET A 1 2.89 1.72 -11.93
CA MET A 1 2.22 1.30 -13.19
C MET A 1 2.44 -0.16 -13.54
N GLU A 2 3.59 -0.76 -13.23
CA GLU A 2 3.89 -2.15 -13.61
C GLU A 2 2.90 -3.20 -13.06
N VAL A 3 2.45 -3.05 -11.82
CA VAL A 3 1.44 -3.95 -11.21
C VAL A 3 0.16 -4.00 -12.06
N MET A 4 -0.30 -2.86 -12.59
CA MET A 4 -1.49 -2.81 -13.44
C MET A 4 -1.26 -3.43 -14.82
N ARG A 5 -0.04 -3.27 -15.37
CA ARG A 5 0.35 -3.94 -16.62
C ARG A 5 0.31 -5.46 -16.46
N VAL A 6 0.84 -5.98 -15.35
CA VAL A 6 0.85 -7.41 -15.03
C VAL A 6 -0.58 -7.91 -14.81
N LEU A 7 -1.38 -7.20 -14.01
CA LEU A 7 -2.80 -7.52 -13.80
C LEU A 7 -3.57 -7.65 -15.12
N LYS A 8 -3.40 -6.66 -16.01
CA LYS A 8 -4.05 -6.68 -17.33
C LYS A 8 -3.61 -7.87 -18.19
N ALA A 9 -2.34 -8.27 -18.09
CA ALA A 9 -1.81 -9.42 -18.83
C ALA A 9 -2.29 -10.77 -18.28
N GLU A 10 -2.67 -10.83 -17.00
CA GLU A 10 -3.17 -12.05 -16.33
C GLU A 10 -4.69 -12.27 -16.53
N GLY A 11 -5.37 -11.31 -17.16
CA GLY A 11 -6.80 -11.37 -17.48
C GLY A 11 -7.67 -10.62 -16.47
N THR A 12 -8.98 -10.89 -16.49
CA THR A 12 -9.93 -10.20 -15.61
C THR A 12 -9.82 -10.71 -14.17
N PRO A 13 -9.47 -9.86 -13.19
CA PRO A 13 -9.41 -10.29 -11.79
C PRO A 13 -10.80 -10.63 -11.25
N ALA A 14 -10.85 -11.47 -10.21
CA ALA A 14 -12.10 -11.86 -9.55
C ALA A 14 -12.80 -10.71 -8.79
N ARG A 15 -12.14 -9.57 -8.65
CA ARG A 15 -12.61 -8.35 -7.96
C ARG A 15 -12.23 -7.14 -8.81
N ASP A 16 -13.05 -6.10 -8.79
CA ASP A 16 -12.67 -4.85 -9.44
C ASP A 16 -11.45 -4.25 -8.73
N VAL A 17 -10.44 -3.86 -9.51
CA VAL A 17 -9.24 -3.20 -9.00
C VAL A 17 -9.25 -1.73 -9.43
N VAL A 18 -9.06 -0.84 -8.47
CA VAL A 18 -8.95 0.60 -8.65
C VAL A 18 -7.48 0.97 -8.43
N LEU A 19 -6.82 1.51 -9.44
CA LEU A 19 -5.57 2.23 -9.23
C LEU A 19 -5.92 3.64 -8.76
N LEU A 20 -5.50 4.00 -7.55
CA LEU A 20 -5.71 5.32 -6.98
C LEU A 20 -4.34 6.01 -6.83
N LEU A 21 -4.11 7.05 -7.62
CA LEU A 21 -2.94 7.91 -7.49
C LEU A 21 -3.38 9.16 -6.75
N THR A 22 -2.88 9.30 -5.53
CA THR A 22 -3.14 10.42 -4.63
C THR A 22 -2.10 11.51 -4.85
N ASP A 23 -2.47 12.76 -4.57
CA ASP A 23 -1.58 13.92 -4.63
C ASP A 23 -1.63 14.68 -3.30
N GLY A 24 -0.59 15.44 -2.97
CA GLY A 24 -0.52 16.23 -1.74
C GLY A 24 -0.45 15.41 -0.46
N GLU A 25 0.13 14.20 -0.51
CA GLU A 25 0.38 13.36 0.67
C GLU A 25 1.30 14.10 1.65
N GLU A 26 2.41 14.62 1.15
CA GLU A 26 3.44 15.37 1.90
C GLU A 26 2.92 16.67 2.52
N ALA A 27 1.84 17.22 1.96
CA ALA A 27 1.19 18.44 2.46
C ALA A 27 0.08 18.14 3.49
N GLY A 28 -0.11 16.86 3.88
CA GLY A 28 -1.11 16.43 4.85
C GLY A 28 -2.22 15.57 4.26
N LEU A 29 -1.88 14.59 3.40
CA LEU A 29 -2.81 13.58 2.86
C LEU A 29 -3.98 14.18 2.05
N LEU A 30 -3.77 15.31 1.37
CA LEU A 30 -4.85 16.09 0.77
C LEU A 30 -5.66 15.27 -0.25
N GLY A 31 -4.98 14.54 -1.14
CA GLY A 31 -5.60 13.72 -2.17
C GLY A 31 -6.33 12.51 -1.61
N ALA A 32 -5.74 11.78 -0.66
CA ALA A 32 -6.42 10.67 0.02
C ALA A 32 -7.65 11.18 0.77
N THR A 33 -7.52 12.29 1.51
CA THR A 33 -8.62 12.91 2.25
C THR A 33 -9.76 13.28 1.32
N GLY A 34 -9.47 14.00 0.24
CA GLY A 34 -10.47 14.40 -0.76
C GLY A 34 -11.19 13.20 -1.39
N PHE A 35 -10.45 12.15 -1.78
CA PHE A 35 -11.04 10.96 -2.38
C PHE A 35 -11.94 10.20 -1.38
N PHE A 36 -11.41 9.87 -0.20
CA PHE A 36 -12.14 9.00 0.74
C PHE A 36 -13.32 9.70 1.41
N GLN A 37 -13.30 11.03 1.55
CA GLN A 37 -14.42 11.77 2.12
C GLN A 37 -15.53 12.05 1.10
N SER A 38 -15.18 12.34 -0.15
CA SER A 38 -16.13 12.93 -1.10
C SER A 38 -16.45 12.05 -2.30
N HIS A 39 -15.55 11.16 -2.73
CA HIS A 39 -15.73 10.43 -3.99
C HIS A 39 -16.65 9.20 -3.81
N PRO A 40 -17.70 9.02 -4.64
CA PRO A 40 -18.65 7.90 -4.49
C PRO A 40 -18.00 6.51 -4.53
N LEU A 41 -16.91 6.35 -5.28
CA LEU A 41 -16.16 5.11 -5.38
C LEU A 41 -15.53 4.68 -4.05
N ALA A 42 -15.19 5.63 -3.16
CA ALA A 42 -14.58 5.31 -1.87
C ALA A 42 -15.47 4.41 -1.00
N LYS A 43 -16.79 4.62 -1.06
CA LYS A 43 -17.79 3.79 -0.35
C LYS A 43 -17.88 2.35 -0.86
N GLN A 44 -17.30 2.08 -2.04
CA GLN A 44 -17.30 0.76 -2.68
C GLN A 44 -15.98 0.01 -2.48
N LEU A 45 -14.99 0.63 -1.82
CA LEU A 45 -13.71 0.00 -1.52
C LEU A 45 -13.83 -0.86 -0.25
N GLY A 46 -13.44 -2.13 -0.38
CA GLY A 46 -13.46 -3.09 0.73
C GLY A 46 -12.08 -3.48 1.22
N PHE A 47 -11.04 -3.13 0.46
CA PHE A 47 -9.65 -3.42 0.80
C PHE A 47 -8.71 -2.41 0.13
N VAL A 48 -7.68 -1.96 0.84
CA VAL A 48 -6.66 -1.04 0.32
C VAL A 48 -5.27 -1.67 0.46
N ILE A 49 -4.48 -1.62 -0.61
CA ILE A 49 -3.04 -1.90 -0.58
C ILE A 49 -2.33 -0.57 -0.82
N ASN A 50 -1.61 -0.09 0.18
CA ASN A 50 -0.81 1.12 0.06
C ASN A 50 0.67 0.77 -0.12
N MET A 51 1.33 1.48 -1.04
CA MET A 51 2.76 1.33 -1.32
C MET A 51 3.48 2.63 -0.97
N GLU A 52 4.57 2.51 -0.23
CA GLU A 52 5.40 3.63 0.19
C GLU A 52 6.91 3.40 0.05
N SER A 53 7.67 4.50 0.02
CA SER A 53 9.13 4.50 -0.01
C SER A 53 9.69 5.41 1.08
N ARG A 54 10.00 4.83 2.25
CA ARG A 54 10.58 5.54 3.39
C ARG A 54 12.10 5.41 3.42
N GLY A 55 12.74 5.66 2.28
CA GLY A 55 14.19 5.49 2.08
C GLY A 55 14.53 5.14 0.64
N GLY A 56 15.82 4.92 0.37
CA GLY A 56 16.34 4.59 -0.96
C GLY A 56 16.43 3.10 -1.28
N GLY A 57 16.12 2.20 -0.34
CA GLY A 57 16.15 0.76 -0.61
C GLY A 57 15.85 -0.18 0.57
N GLY A 58 16.41 -1.40 0.49
CA GLY A 58 16.12 -2.51 1.40
C GLY A 58 14.91 -3.36 1.02
N ARG A 59 14.48 -4.22 1.94
CA ARG A 59 13.33 -5.10 1.72
C ARG A 59 12.04 -4.36 2.05
N ALA A 60 11.09 -4.37 1.11
CA ALA A 60 9.72 -3.97 1.39
C ALA A 60 9.07 -4.90 2.42
N ASN A 61 8.54 -4.33 3.49
CA ASN A 61 7.84 -5.02 4.56
C ASN A 61 6.41 -4.49 4.67
N MET A 62 5.48 -5.35 5.06
CA MET A 62 4.18 -4.89 5.54
C MET A 62 4.38 -4.33 6.94
N PHE A 63 4.10 -3.04 7.14
CA PHE A 63 4.41 -2.34 8.39
C PHE A 63 3.18 -1.77 9.10
N GLU A 64 2.01 -1.75 8.45
CA GLU A 64 0.76 -1.30 9.05
C GLU A 64 -0.45 -2.02 8.43
N THR A 65 -1.49 -2.20 9.25
CA THR A 65 -2.81 -2.73 8.87
C THR A 65 -3.90 -1.99 9.62
N ALA A 66 -5.15 -2.12 9.18
CA ALA A 66 -6.30 -1.62 9.94
C ALA A 66 -6.52 -2.38 11.26
N PRO A 67 -7.25 -1.84 12.25
CA PRO A 67 -7.66 -2.58 13.44
C PRO A 67 -8.46 -3.86 13.14
N ALA A 68 -8.58 -4.78 14.09
CA ALA A 68 -9.30 -6.06 13.95
C ALA A 68 -8.86 -6.88 12.70
N ASN A 69 -7.54 -6.98 12.50
CA ASN A 69 -6.88 -7.48 11.30
C ASN A 69 -6.70 -9.01 11.19
N GLY A 70 -7.27 -9.83 12.08
CA GLY A 70 -7.00 -11.28 12.10
C GLY A 70 -7.17 -11.96 10.73
N ALA A 71 -8.29 -11.69 10.05
CA ALA A 71 -8.54 -12.20 8.70
C ALA A 71 -7.58 -11.64 7.63
N VAL A 72 -7.13 -10.40 7.80
CA VAL A 72 -6.17 -9.73 6.90
C VAL A 72 -4.78 -10.35 7.06
N ILE A 73 -4.35 -10.63 8.28
CA ILE A 73 -3.07 -11.29 8.57
C ILE A 73 -3.09 -12.74 8.07
N ASP A 74 -4.20 -13.45 8.23
CA ASP A 74 -4.36 -14.79 7.65
C ASP A 74 -4.28 -14.79 6.13
N LEU A 75 -4.90 -13.80 5.48
CA LEU A 75 -4.80 -13.61 4.04
C LEU A 75 -3.36 -13.28 3.63
N PHE A 76 -2.70 -12.35 4.33
CA PHE A 76 -1.32 -11.97 4.08
C PHE A 76 -0.37 -13.17 4.17
N ARG A 77 -0.54 -14.02 5.20
CA ARG A 77 0.24 -15.25 5.40
C ARG A 77 0.05 -16.26 4.27
N LYS A 78 -1.19 -16.40 3.75
CA LYS A 78 -1.52 -17.37 2.68
C LYS A 78 -1.11 -16.88 1.29
N ALA A 79 -1.22 -15.59 1.02
CA ALA A 79 -1.02 -15.01 -0.30
C ALA A 79 0.43 -14.57 -0.57
N SER A 80 1.22 -14.26 0.47
CA SER A 80 2.56 -13.72 0.30
C SER A 80 3.61 -14.81 0.14
N THR A 81 4.46 -14.68 -0.87
CA THR A 81 5.71 -15.45 -0.98
C THR A 81 6.73 -14.87 -0.01
N ALA A 82 7.12 -15.64 1.02
CA ALA A 82 8.05 -15.23 2.09
C ALA A 82 7.62 -13.97 2.87
N PRO A 83 6.47 -13.97 3.58
CA PRO A 83 5.92 -12.80 4.28
C PRO A 83 6.95 -12.14 5.18
N ALA A 84 7.08 -10.81 5.08
CA ALA A 84 8.01 -10.02 5.88
C ALA A 84 7.23 -8.89 6.56
N SER A 85 7.09 -9.01 7.88
CA SER A 85 6.41 -8.07 8.76
C SER A 85 6.82 -8.34 10.21
N SER A 86 6.58 -7.40 11.11
CA SER A 86 6.81 -7.55 12.55
C SER A 86 5.77 -6.76 13.32
N SER A 87 5.17 -7.38 14.35
CA SER A 87 4.24 -6.70 15.27
C SER A 87 4.91 -5.56 16.02
N LEU A 88 6.23 -5.64 16.25
CA LEU A 88 7.01 -4.56 16.85
C LEU A 88 7.02 -3.32 15.94
N ILE A 89 7.20 -3.49 14.62
CA ILE A 89 7.19 -2.37 13.67
C ILE A 89 5.81 -1.70 13.65
N VAL A 90 4.73 -2.49 13.64
CA VAL A 90 3.36 -1.96 13.70
C VAL A 90 3.13 -1.16 14.99
N TYR A 91 3.64 -1.64 16.13
CA TYR A 91 3.52 -0.95 17.41
C TYR A 91 4.32 0.37 17.41
N LEU A 92 5.59 0.32 17.01
CA LEU A 92 6.46 1.50 16.95
C LEU A 92 5.90 2.55 16.00
N TYR A 93 5.43 2.14 14.82
CA TYR A 93 4.85 3.04 13.84
C TYR A 93 3.65 3.83 14.38
N LYS A 94 2.79 3.18 15.19
CA LYS A 94 1.66 3.86 15.86
C LYS A 94 2.08 4.96 16.85
N GLN A 95 3.32 4.94 17.33
CA GLN A 95 3.84 5.94 18.26
C GLN A 95 4.56 7.09 17.55
N LEU A 96 4.87 6.93 16.25
CA LEU A 96 5.52 7.97 15.47
C LEU A 96 4.47 8.97 14.95
N PRO A 97 4.79 10.27 14.84
CA PRO A 97 3.92 11.28 14.23
C PRO A 97 3.95 11.16 12.69
N ASN A 98 3.83 9.93 12.19
CA ASN A 98 3.95 9.60 10.79
C ASN A 98 2.61 9.12 10.26
N ASP A 99 2.18 9.70 9.14
CA ASP A 99 1.04 9.24 8.40
C ASP A 99 1.45 8.76 7.00
N THR A 100 0.57 8.03 6.35
CA THR A 100 0.58 7.85 4.90
C THR A 100 -0.85 7.98 4.39
N ASP A 101 -1.05 7.97 3.08
CA ASP A 101 -2.40 7.91 2.50
C ASP A 101 -3.27 6.75 3.03
N PHE A 102 -2.66 5.68 3.60
CA PHE A 102 -3.39 4.60 4.26
C PHE A 102 -4.06 5.01 5.58
N THR A 103 -3.61 6.10 6.22
CA THR A 103 -4.21 6.63 7.44
C THR A 103 -5.69 6.96 7.22
N VAL A 104 -6.06 7.53 6.08
CA VAL A 104 -7.43 7.94 5.77
C VAL A 104 -8.40 6.74 5.69
N PRO A 105 -8.18 5.73 4.82
CA PRO A 105 -9.03 4.53 4.78
C PRO A 105 -8.98 3.73 6.08
N ARG A 106 -7.83 3.67 6.77
CA ARG A 106 -7.72 3.00 8.06
C ARG A 106 -8.64 3.65 9.11
N LYS A 107 -8.64 4.98 9.21
CA LYS A 107 -9.55 5.74 10.10
C LYS A 107 -11.02 5.55 9.72
N ALA A 108 -11.31 5.34 8.44
CA ALA A 108 -12.64 4.99 7.94
C ALA A 108 -13.03 3.50 8.16
N GLY A 109 -12.17 2.70 8.79
CA GLY A 109 -12.44 1.28 9.08
C GLY A 109 -12.28 0.35 7.87
N ILE A 110 -11.67 0.81 6.78
CA ILE A 110 -11.43 0.00 5.59
C ILE A 110 -10.20 -0.89 5.84
N ALA A 111 -10.35 -2.19 5.60
CA ALA A 111 -9.27 -3.15 5.74
C ALA A 111 -8.14 -2.89 4.72
N GLY A 112 -6.91 -3.25 5.06
CA GLY A 112 -5.81 -3.10 4.12
C GLY A 112 -4.42 -3.41 4.67
N LEU A 113 -3.45 -3.29 3.78
CA LEU A 113 -2.02 -3.53 4.03
C LEU A 113 -1.23 -2.30 3.56
N ASN A 114 -0.35 -1.80 4.42
CA ASN A 114 0.59 -0.74 4.10
C ASN A 114 2.00 -1.33 3.96
N TYR A 115 2.64 -1.13 2.81
CA TYR A 115 3.97 -1.65 2.51
C TYR A 115 4.97 -0.52 2.32
N ALA A 116 6.17 -0.68 2.88
CA ALA A 116 7.29 0.21 2.61
C ALA A 116 8.62 -0.52 2.69
N PHE A 117 9.59 -0.06 1.90
CA PHE A 117 11.00 -0.29 2.20
C PHE A 117 11.56 0.94 2.92
N ILE A 118 12.42 0.68 3.92
CA ILE A 118 12.84 1.69 4.92
C ILE A 118 14.37 1.82 4.99
N ALA A 119 15.13 0.90 4.37
CA ALA A 119 16.58 0.99 4.44
C ALA A 119 17.07 2.20 3.63
N ARG A 120 18.25 2.69 4.00
CA ARG A 120 18.82 3.94 3.46
C ARG A 120 17.89 5.14 3.77
N GLN A 121 17.50 5.27 5.04
CA GLN A 121 16.60 6.31 5.54
C GLN A 121 17.13 7.74 5.28
N PHE A 122 18.45 7.95 5.18
CA PHE A 122 19.01 9.27 4.85
C PHE A 122 18.73 9.71 3.40
N ASP A 123 18.32 8.77 2.55
CA ASP A 123 17.81 9.10 1.21
C ASP A 123 16.33 9.52 1.26
N TYR A 124 15.66 9.47 2.41
CA TYR A 124 14.29 9.95 2.58
C TYR A 124 14.29 11.45 2.86
N HIS A 125 13.38 12.21 2.22
CA HIS A 125 13.34 13.67 2.31
C HIS A 125 14.71 14.32 2.14
N SER A 126 15.44 13.96 1.09
CA SER A 126 16.75 14.55 0.85
C SER A 126 16.99 14.86 -0.63
N PRO A 127 17.97 15.72 -0.93
CA PRO A 127 18.33 16.02 -2.33
C PRO A 127 18.82 14.79 -3.11
N VAL A 128 19.22 13.72 -2.40
CA VAL A 128 19.65 12.45 -3.02
C VAL A 128 18.50 11.47 -3.22
N SER A 129 17.25 11.85 -2.92
CA SER A 129 16.03 11.13 -3.30
C SER A 129 15.79 11.22 -4.82
N THR A 130 16.67 10.63 -5.62
CA THR A 130 16.60 10.64 -7.09
C THR A 130 16.30 9.25 -7.66
N PRO A 131 15.71 9.16 -8.88
CA PRO A 131 15.48 7.88 -9.53
C PRO A 131 16.75 7.04 -9.71
N GLU A 132 17.89 7.67 -9.94
CA GLU A 132 19.18 7.01 -10.11
C GLU A 132 19.69 6.38 -8.81
N ASN A 133 19.37 7.01 -7.67
CA ASN A 133 19.80 6.54 -6.36
C ASN A 133 18.87 5.45 -5.78
N LEU A 134 17.65 5.31 -6.34
CA LEU A 134 16.67 4.31 -5.94
C LEU A 134 17.14 2.89 -6.26
N ASN A 135 17.15 2.03 -5.24
CA ASN A 135 17.48 0.62 -5.44
C ASN A 135 16.37 -0.08 -6.25
N GLN A 136 16.69 -0.45 -7.49
CA GLN A 136 15.75 -1.14 -8.38
C GLN A 136 15.27 -2.49 -7.84
N GLY A 137 16.11 -3.20 -7.08
CA GLY A 137 15.73 -4.44 -6.41
C GLY A 137 14.67 -4.23 -5.32
N SER A 138 14.75 -3.12 -4.59
CA SER A 138 13.74 -2.72 -3.60
C SER A 138 12.42 -2.35 -4.25
N LEU A 139 12.46 -1.59 -5.36
CA LEU A 139 11.27 -1.25 -6.15
C LEU A 139 10.59 -2.51 -6.70
N GLN A 140 11.36 -3.41 -7.30
CA GLN A 140 10.86 -4.69 -7.79
C GLN A 140 10.29 -5.55 -6.64
N HIS A 141 10.97 -5.60 -5.49
CA HIS A 141 10.50 -6.34 -4.33
C HIS A 141 9.18 -5.77 -3.78
N LEU A 142 9.00 -4.44 -3.74
CA LEU A 142 7.73 -3.81 -3.36
C LEU A 142 6.59 -4.19 -4.31
N GLY A 143 6.84 -4.15 -5.63
CA GLY A 143 5.87 -4.61 -6.63
C GLY A 143 5.46 -6.06 -6.44
N THR A 144 6.44 -6.95 -6.25
CA THR A 144 6.20 -8.38 -5.99
C THR A 144 5.46 -8.64 -4.68
N ARG A 145 5.61 -7.78 -3.67
CA ARG A 145 4.86 -7.89 -2.40
C ARG A 145 3.39 -7.54 -2.57
N CYS A 146 3.10 -6.52 -3.37
CA CYS A 146 1.74 -6.04 -3.58
C CYS A 146 0.96 -6.93 -4.56
N TRP A 147 1.66 -7.48 -5.56
CA TRP A 147 1.10 -8.43 -6.51
C TRP A 147 2.09 -9.58 -6.74
N PRO A 148 2.09 -10.61 -5.89
CA PRO A 148 2.96 -11.77 -6.09
C PRO A 148 2.45 -12.55 -7.29
N ARG A 149 3.27 -12.66 -8.34
CA ARG A 149 3.04 -13.65 -9.38
C ARG A 149 3.17 -15.03 -8.76
N PRO A 150 2.12 -15.86 -8.77
CA PRO A 150 2.26 -17.19 -8.24
C PRO A 150 3.03 -18.02 -9.29
N ALA A 151 4.06 -18.78 -8.87
CA ALA A 151 4.76 -19.72 -9.75
C ALA A 151 3.85 -20.86 -10.26
N ARG A 152 2.61 -20.94 -9.75
CA ARG A 152 1.55 -21.89 -10.08
C ARG A 152 0.20 -21.25 -9.75
N PRO A 153 -0.82 -21.28 -10.63
CA PRO A 153 -2.11 -20.66 -10.33
C PRO A 153 -2.65 -21.16 -8.98
N PRO A 154 -3.02 -20.27 -8.03
CA PRO A 154 -3.53 -20.70 -6.75
C PRO A 154 -4.87 -21.42 -6.97
N SER A 155 -5.04 -22.55 -6.29
CA SER A 155 -6.39 -23.04 -6.01
C SER A 155 -7.19 -21.89 -5.36
N PRO A 156 -8.50 -21.77 -5.63
CA PRO A 156 -9.30 -20.70 -5.07
C PRO A 156 -9.16 -20.74 -3.53
N LEU A 157 -8.46 -19.74 -2.98
CA LEU A 157 -8.30 -19.62 -1.54
C LEU A 157 -9.71 -19.52 -0.92
N PRO A 158 -9.99 -20.26 0.18
CA PRO A 158 -11.28 -20.16 0.85
C PRO A 158 -11.53 -18.72 1.27
N CYS A 159 -12.61 -18.16 0.74
CA CYS A 159 -13.05 -16.80 0.95
C CYS A 159 -13.31 -16.56 2.45
N PRO A 160 -12.56 -15.67 3.15
CA PRO A 160 -12.87 -15.34 4.54
C PRO A 160 -14.07 -14.37 4.67
N ALA A 161 -14.83 -14.16 3.60
CA ALA A 161 -16.07 -13.38 3.61
C ALA A 161 -17.24 -14.25 3.15
N ARG A 162 -18.35 -14.21 3.92
CA ARG A 162 -19.63 -14.82 3.56
C ARG A 162 -20.01 -14.48 2.11
N ARG A 163 -20.76 -15.38 1.47
CA ARG A 163 -21.42 -15.17 0.17
C ARG A 163 -21.94 -13.72 0.07
N PRO A 164 -21.64 -12.99 -1.02
CA PRO A 164 -21.93 -11.57 -1.11
C PRO A 164 -23.44 -11.32 -1.17
N THR A 165 -24.00 -10.79 -0.10
CA THR A 165 -25.31 -10.11 -0.10
C THR A 165 -25.05 -8.63 -0.34
N ARG A 166 -25.44 -8.10 -1.51
CA ARG A 166 -25.63 -6.69 -2.02
C ARG A 166 -25.04 -5.45 -1.29
N SER A 167 -24.21 -5.59 -0.27
CA SER A 167 -23.88 -4.59 0.75
C SER A 167 -22.40 -4.64 1.20
N THR A 168 -21.64 -5.67 0.83
CA THR A 168 -20.19 -5.70 1.05
C THR A 168 -19.44 -5.11 -0.15
N PRO A 169 -18.55 -4.12 0.04
CA PRO A 169 -17.79 -3.51 -1.04
C PRO A 169 -16.90 -4.54 -1.77
N THR A 170 -17.02 -4.61 -3.10
CA THR A 170 -16.37 -5.62 -3.95
C THR A 170 -15.05 -5.16 -4.56
N ARG A 171 -14.64 -3.91 -4.34
CA ARG A 171 -13.49 -3.29 -5.01
C ARG A 171 -12.27 -3.18 -4.12
N TRP A 172 -11.10 -3.34 -4.73
CA TRP A 172 -9.79 -3.19 -4.10
C TRP A 172 -9.12 -1.94 -4.64
N ALA A 173 -8.52 -1.12 -3.78
CA ALA A 173 -7.69 -0.01 -4.23
C ALA A 173 -6.20 -0.32 -4.03
N ILE A 174 -5.40 -0.01 -5.03
CA ILE A 174 -3.95 0.11 -4.89
C ILE A 174 -3.62 1.59 -4.89
N THR A 175 -3.12 2.08 -3.76
CA THR A 175 -2.72 3.47 -3.57
C THR A 175 -1.21 3.61 -3.68
N CYS A 176 -0.79 4.69 -4.35
CA CYS A 176 0.60 5.11 -4.42
C CYS A 176 0.61 6.64 -4.47
N SER A 177 1.36 7.26 -3.58
CA SER A 177 1.69 8.68 -3.67
C SER A 177 2.97 8.82 -4.51
N PRO A 178 3.01 9.68 -5.53
CA PRO A 178 4.27 10.12 -6.10
C PRO A 178 4.86 11.21 -5.20
N THR A 179 5.98 10.95 -4.54
CA THR A 179 6.77 12.02 -3.91
C THR A 179 7.34 12.94 -5.00
N PRO A 180 7.07 14.25 -5.00
CA PRO A 180 7.68 15.16 -5.96
C PRO A 180 9.21 15.21 -5.74
N PRO A 181 10.02 15.45 -6.79
CA PRO A 181 11.46 15.63 -6.64
C PRO A 181 11.75 16.82 -5.71
N TRP A 182 12.70 16.64 -4.80
CA TRP A 182 13.12 17.64 -3.81
C TRP A 182 13.47 18.98 -4.50
N PRO A 183 12.67 20.04 -4.32
CA PRO A 183 13.09 21.37 -4.75
C PRO A 183 14.02 21.89 -3.66
N GLY A 184 15.33 21.79 -3.87
CA GLY A 184 16.33 22.29 -2.93
C GLY A 184 16.00 23.72 -2.52
N GLY A 185 15.64 23.95 -1.25
CA GLY A 185 15.36 25.30 -0.76
C GLY A 185 14.66 25.43 0.59
N ALA A 186 13.87 24.46 1.05
CA ALA A 186 13.15 24.61 2.32
C ALA A 186 13.79 23.76 3.43
N CYS A 187 14.66 24.37 4.24
CA CYS A 187 14.80 23.96 5.64
C CYS A 187 13.48 24.30 6.34
N TRP A 188 12.81 23.31 6.93
CA TRP A 188 11.83 23.54 7.98
C TRP A 188 12.46 23.20 9.34
N PRO A 189 12.07 23.92 10.41
CA PRO A 189 12.73 23.95 11.71
C PRO A 189 12.56 22.68 12.54
#